data_AF-B7IY95-F1
#
_entry.id   AF-B7IY95-F1
#
_cell.length_a   1.000
_cell.length_b   1.000
_cell.length_c   1.000
_cell.angle_alpha   90.00
_cell.angle_beta   90.00
_cell.angle_gamma   90.00
#
_symmetry.space_group_name_H-M   'P 1'
#
loop_
_entity.id
_entity.type
_entity.pdbx_description
1 polymer ?
#
loop_
_entity_poly.entity_id
_entity_poly.type
_entity_poly.pdbx_seq_one_letter_code
_entity_poly.pdbx_strand_id
1 'polypeptide(L)' 'MDTYEQDVTLLVKAYRLEGYVITNEQAEDIWSEYSNELYASWMMMGNKTDGLYETTKKIAEKLKIIPPLK' A
#
# COMPACT_ATOMS: atom_id res chain seq x y z
N MET A 1 13.69 13.25 -4.43
CA MET A 1 12.48 12.41 -4.54
C MET A 1 11.98 12.26 -3.14
N ASP A 2 10.77 12.74 -2.88
CA ASP A 2 10.19 12.75 -1.54
C ASP A 2 10.00 11.31 -1.05
N THR A 3 10.23 11.02 0.22
CA THR A 3 10.10 9.65 0.77
C THR A 3 8.68 9.12 0.57
N TYR A 4 7.70 10.01 0.57
CA TYR A 4 6.30 9.71 0.29
C TYR A 4 6.06 9.17 -1.14
N GLU A 5 6.62 9.82 -2.17
CA GLU A 5 6.46 9.39 -3.56
C GLU A 5 7.09 8.01 -3.81
N GLN A 6 8.17 7.70 -3.08
CA GLN A 6 8.82 6.39 -3.13
C GLN A 6 7.95 5.30 -2.51
N ASP A 7 7.33 5.58 -1.35
CA ASP A 7 6.42 4.67 -0.66
C ASP A 7 5.21 4.33 -1.53
N VAL A 8 4.57 5.32 -2.15
CA VAL A 8 3.45 5.12 -3.09
C VAL A 8 3.89 4.25 -4.28
N THR A 9 5.06 4.53 -4.86
CA THR A 9 5.59 3.76 -5.99
C THR A 9 5.88 2.31 -5.62
N LEU A 10 6.42 2.07 -4.42
CA LEU A 10 6.69 0.73 -3.90
C LEU A 10 5.39 -0.05 -3.69
N LEU A 11 4.35 0.60 -3.18
CA LEU A 11 3.05 -0.02 -2.97
C LEU A 11 2.39 -0.43 -4.29
N VAL A 12 2.38 0.46 -5.29
CA VAL A 12 1.88 0.12 -6.64
C VAL A 12 2.63 -1.10 -7.21
N LYS A 13 3.96 -1.13 -7.04
CA LYS A 13 4.78 -2.26 -7.49
C LYS A 13 4.44 -3.54 -6.74
N ALA A 14 4.24 -3.49 -5.43
CA ALA A 14 3.89 -4.65 -4.62
C ALA A 14 2.55 -5.27 -5.06
N TYR A 15 1.51 -4.46 -5.29
CA TYR A 15 0.21 -4.96 -5.77
C TYR A 15 0.30 -5.55 -7.18
N ARG A 16 1.12 -4.94 -8.04
CA ARG A 16 1.34 -5.45 -9.40
C ARG A 16 2.00 -6.83 -9.40
N LEU A 17 2.92 -7.11 -8.49
CA LEU A 17 3.56 -8.42 -8.35
C LEU A 17 2.54 -9.52 -7.97
N GLU A 18 1.48 -9.14 -7.28
CA GLU A 18 0.38 -10.02 -6.86
C GLU A 18 -0.79 -10.05 -7.88
N GLY A 19 -0.63 -9.41 -9.04
CA GLY A 19 -1.61 -9.41 -10.12
C GLY A 19 -2.70 -8.33 -10.02
N TYR A 20 -2.60 -7.40 -9.07
CA TYR A 20 -3.52 -6.27 -8.94
C TYR A 20 -2.94 -5.00 -9.56
N VAL A 21 -3.72 -4.35 -10.41
CA VAL A 21 -3.37 -3.04 -10.99
C VAL A 21 -4.12 -1.96 -10.20
N ILE A 22 -3.39 -1.19 -9.41
CA ILE A 22 -3.91 -0.05 -8.66
C ILE A 22 -3.27 1.24 -9.16
N THR A 23 -4.00 2.35 -9.06
CA THR A 23 -3.50 3.70 -9.38
C THR A 23 -2.64 4.26 -8.24
N ASN A 24 -1.92 5.34 -8.50
CA ASN A 24 -1.18 6.06 -7.45
C ASN A 24 -2.13 6.61 -6.38
N GLU A 25 -3.28 7.19 -6.76
CA GLU A 25 -4.29 7.69 -5.82
C GLU A 25 -4.80 6.57 -4.89
N GLN A 26 -5.08 5.39 -5.45
CA GLN A 26 -5.48 4.23 -4.65
C GLN A 26 -4.36 3.76 -3.72
N ALA A 27 -3.10 3.82 -4.16
CA ALA A 27 -1.96 3.50 -3.31
C ALA A 27 -1.76 4.53 -2.19
N GLU A 28 -2.01 5.81 -2.46
CA GLU A 28 -2.02 6.88 -1.46
C GLU A 28 -3.12 6.67 -0.41
N ASP A 29 -4.33 6.29 -0.82
CA ASP A 29 -5.43 5.98 0.09
C ASP A 29 -5.06 4.81 1.03
N ILE A 30 -4.49 3.74 0.46
CA ILE A 30 -4.04 2.57 1.24
C ILE A 30 -2.93 2.98 2.22
N TRP A 31 -1.96 3.77 1.76
CA TRP A 31 -0.85 4.24 2.59
C TRP A 31 -1.33 5.14 3.73
N SER A 32 -2.23 6.08 3.42
CA SER A 32 -2.80 6.99 4.41
C SER A 32 -3.53 6.22 5.51
N GLU A 33 -4.40 5.28 5.13
CA GLU A 33 -5.14 4.47 6.11
C GLU A 33 -4.20 3.57 6.93
N TYR A 34 -3.20 2.97 6.29
CA TYR A 34 -2.20 2.16 6.98
C TYR A 34 -1.39 2.97 8.00
N SER A 35 -0.95 4.16 7.61
CA SER A 35 -0.18 5.05 8.47
C SER A 35 -0.99 5.54 9.68
N ASN A 36 -2.31 5.74 9.49
CA ASN A 36 -3.25 6.06 10.56
C ASN A 36 -3.45 4.88 11.52
N GLU A 37 -3.67 3.66 11.00
CA GLU A 37 -3.92 2.47 11.83
C GLU A 37 -2.70 2.10 12.70
N LEU A 38 -1.48 2.39 12.26
CA LEU A 38 -0.27 2.16 13.04
C LEU A 38 0.12 3.29 14.01
N TYR A 39 -0.62 4.40 14.05
CA TYR A 39 -0.18 5.64 14.69
C TYR A 39 1.25 6.04 14.26
N ALA A 40 1.61 5.70 13.03
CA ALA A 40 2.99 5.69 12.55
C ALA A 40 3.09 6.42 11.21
N SER A 41 2.52 7.63 11.15
CA SER A 41 2.65 8.56 10.02
C SER A 41 4.10 8.93 9.64
N TRP A 42 5.08 8.41 10.36
CA TRP A 42 6.52 8.60 10.19
C TRP A 42 7.33 7.30 10.01
N MET A 43 6.72 6.10 10.00
CA MET A 43 7.47 4.87 9.71
C MET A 43 7.54 4.66 8.20
N MET A 44 8.74 4.83 7.63
CA MET A 44 9.00 4.49 6.22
C MET A 44 8.60 3.04 5.93
N MET A 45 7.95 2.79 4.79
CA MET A 45 7.89 1.41 4.29
C MET A 45 9.33 0.98 4.02
N GLY A 46 9.75 -0.14 4.60
CA GLY A 46 11.07 -0.68 4.30
C GLY A 46 11.25 -0.81 2.78
N ASN A 47 12.46 -0.62 2.27
CA ASN A 47 12.80 -0.65 0.83
C ASN A 47 12.54 -2.00 0.12
N LYS A 48 11.80 -2.92 0.73
CA LYS A 48 11.45 -4.22 0.18
C LYS A 48 9.96 -4.22 -0.10
N THR A 49 9.60 -4.45 -1.36
CA THR A 49 8.21 -4.73 -1.77
C THR A 49 7.65 -5.98 -1.08
N ASP A 50 8.54 -6.85 -0.60
CA ASP A 50 8.22 -8.11 0.06
C ASP A 50 7.46 -7.85 1.36
N GLY A 51 6.21 -8.30 1.40
CA GLY A 51 5.34 -8.18 2.56
C GLY A 51 4.50 -6.89 2.62
N LEU A 52 4.72 -5.92 1.72
CA LEU A 52 3.87 -4.73 1.64
C LEU A 52 2.42 -5.09 1.29
N TYR A 53 2.22 -5.89 0.23
CA TYR A 53 0.89 -6.38 -0.13
C TYR A 53 0.21 -7.10 1.05
N GLU A 54 0.89 -8.05 1.68
CA GLU A 54 0.32 -8.81 2.80
C GLU A 54 -0.08 -7.93 3.99
N THR A 55 0.69 -6.86 4.20
CA THR A 55 0.47 -5.89 5.27
C THR A 55 -0.70 -4.96 4.97
N THR A 56 -0.87 -4.54 3.71
CA THR A 56 -1.86 -3.54 3.33
C THR A 56 -3.10 -4.11 2.64
N LYS A 57 -3.14 -5.41 2.32
CA LYS A 57 -4.27 -6.02 1.57
C LYS A 57 -5.61 -5.85 2.27
N LYS A 58 -5.67 -6.00 3.61
CA LYS A 58 -6.91 -5.82 4.38
C LYS A 58 -7.46 -4.40 4.26
N ILE A 59 -6.58 -3.41 4.19
CA ILE A 59 -6.94 -2.01 3.98
C ILE A 59 -7.44 -1.82 2.55
N ALA A 60 -6.74 -2.35 1.56
CA ALA A 60 -7.19 -2.27 0.17
C ALA A 60 -8.55 -2.96 -0.07
N GLU A 61 -8.82 -4.07 0.62
CA GLU A 61 -10.13 -4.75 0.62
C GLU A 61 -11.21 -3.88 1.29
N LYS A 62 -10.92 -3.29 2.46
CA LYS A 62 -11.81 -2.36 3.19
C LYS A 62 -12.17 -1.14 2.33
N LEU A 63 -11.20 -0.62 1.58
CA LEU A 63 -11.36 0.49 0.63
C LEU A 63 -11.98 0.07 -0.71
N LYS A 64 -12.24 -1.24 -0.92
CA LYS A 64 -12.79 -1.81 -2.17
C LYS A 64 -11.92 -1.55 -3.41
N ILE A 65 -10.62 -1.38 -3.20
CA ILE A 65 -9.62 -1.23 -4.28
C ILE A 65 -9.31 -2.58 -4.91
N ILE A 66 -9.26 -3.63 -4.09
CA ILE A 66 -9.14 -5.03 -4.54
C ILE A 66 -10.31 -5.86 -4.00
N PRO A 67 -10.70 -6.94 -4.70
CA PRO A 67 -11.64 -7.91 -4.14
C PRO A 67 -11.02 -8.64 -2.93
N PRO A 68 -11.83 -9.08 -1.96
CA PRO A 68 -11.35 -9.91 -0.87
C PRO A 68 -10.82 -11.24 -1.41
N LEU A 69 -9.66 -11.67 -0.91
CA LEU A 69 -9.16 -13.02 -1.18
C LEU A 69 -10.18 -14.05 -0.65
N LYS A 70 -10.55 -15.01 -1.51
CA LYS A 70 -11.47 -16.12 -1.20
C LYS A 70 -10.84 -17.12 -0.24
#